data_AF-A0A402AT80-F1
#
_entry.id   AF-A0A402AT80-F1
#
_cell.length_a   1.000
_cell.length_b   1.000
_cell.length_c   1.000
_cell.angle_alpha   90.00
_cell.angle_beta   90.00
_cell.angle_gamma   90.00
#
_symmetry.space_group_name_H-M   'P 1'
#
loop_
_entity.id
_entity.type
_entity.pdbx_description
1 polymer ?
#
loop_
_entity_poly.entity_id
_entity_poly.type
_entity_poly.pdbx_seq_one_letter_code
_entity_poly.pdbx_strand_id
1 'polypeptide(L)'
;MLGQAHLFYEWNKLEDAERAAQEATALSEQLQNQTLQTQAALILIRIAYARDQKSQVQQRLISLLARLPDQQPLSYQVKLCQLHFLLLTDNPTTVEQQLAPITARAPAVPVYIQEQRELLQAHLLVVQENHRAATALLSRLQEKYQANGHGRTVLQIQLLMARVQYSERRSLQVRQTLQTILIHTHTEGYLRLFLDQGEIAALLLSSLQRQIYEPALARYLQSVLQAFGPLRTTPAPLPDTSQTLSPQEQRVLRLLMADLSYPEIARELIVTINTVKTQVRSIYRKLGIHSRRELQTTIQRRRLF
;
A
#
# COMPACT_ATOMS: atom_id res chain seq x y z
N MET A 1 -18.76 16.47 11.29
CA MET A 1 -19.25 16.23 9.91
C MET A 1 -18.12 15.89 8.95
N LEU A 2 -17.25 16.82 8.54
CA LEU A 2 -16.20 16.51 7.55
C LEU A 2 -15.23 15.39 7.98
N GLY A 3 -14.75 15.43 9.23
CA GLY A 3 -13.90 14.35 9.77
C GLY A 3 -14.61 12.98 9.82
N GLN A 4 -15.92 12.96 10.11
CA GLN A 4 -16.73 11.75 10.08
C GLN A 4 -16.90 11.23 8.65
N ALA A 5 -17.12 12.11 7.67
CA ALA A 5 -17.20 11.73 6.26
C ALA A 5 -15.91 11.03 5.80
N HIS A 6 -14.74 11.55 6.20
CA HIS A 6 -13.46 10.91 5.94
C HIS A 6 -13.34 9.54 6.61
N LEU A 7 -13.71 9.41 7.89
CA LEU A 7 -13.64 8.14 8.61
C LEU A 7 -14.59 7.08 8.03
N PHE A 8 -15.85 7.44 7.76
CA PHE A 8 -16.82 6.55 7.12
C PHE A 8 -16.35 6.12 5.73
N TYR A 9 -15.74 7.05 4.97
CA TYR A 9 -15.10 6.70 3.72
C TYR A 9 -14.01 5.66 3.94
N GLU A 10 -13.06 5.87 4.86
CA GLU A 10 -11.99 4.90 5.13
C GLU A 10 -12.53 3.51 5.51
N TRP A 11 -13.67 3.44 6.22
CA TRP A 11 -14.37 2.19 6.57
C TRP A 11 -15.23 1.59 5.46
N ASN A 12 -15.21 2.17 4.26
CA ASN A 12 -16.07 1.78 3.13
C ASN A 12 -17.58 1.89 3.42
N LYS A 13 -18.01 2.72 4.38
CA LYS A 13 -19.42 3.06 4.66
C LYS A 13 -19.83 4.25 3.80
N LEU A 14 -19.99 4.02 2.50
CA LEU A 14 -20.13 5.11 1.51
C LEU A 14 -21.40 5.93 1.70
N GLU A 15 -22.51 5.31 2.12
CA GLU A 15 -23.79 6.00 2.36
C GLU A 15 -23.69 6.96 3.54
N ASP A 16 -23.08 6.52 4.64
CA ASP A 16 -22.86 7.36 5.82
C ASP A 16 -21.84 8.46 5.54
N ALA A 17 -20.79 8.14 4.77
CA ALA A 17 -19.80 9.12 4.32
C ALA A 17 -20.44 10.22 3.45
N GLU A 18 -21.33 9.84 2.55
CA GLU A 18 -22.05 10.75 1.67
C GLU A 18 -22.98 11.67 2.46
N ARG A 19 -23.77 11.11 3.40
CA ARG A 19 -24.65 11.90 4.27
C ARG A 19 -23.86 12.94 5.06
N ALA A 20 -22.78 12.52 5.72
CA ALA A 20 -21.92 13.42 6.48
C ALA A 20 -21.23 14.49 5.60
N ALA A 21 -20.89 14.17 4.36
CA ALA A 21 -20.31 15.12 3.40
C ALA A 21 -21.35 16.11 2.86
N GLN A 22 -22.59 15.68 2.62
CA GLN A 22 -23.69 16.56 2.23
C GLN A 22 -24.03 17.55 3.34
N GLU A 23 -24.09 17.09 4.59
CA GLU A 23 -24.25 17.96 5.76
C GLU A 23 -23.11 18.98 5.88
N ALA A 24 -21.86 18.54 5.70
CA ALA A 24 -20.70 19.43 5.68
C ALA A 24 -20.79 20.48 4.55
N THR A 25 -21.33 20.09 3.38
CA THR A 25 -21.55 21.01 2.26
C THR A 25 -22.56 22.08 2.64
N ALA A 26 -23.75 21.71 3.12
CA ALA A 26 -24.79 22.65 3.54
C ALA A 26 -24.30 23.64 4.61
N LEU A 27 -23.58 23.14 5.62
CA LEU A 27 -23.01 23.99 6.66
C LEU A 27 -21.93 24.93 6.10
N SER A 28 -21.08 24.43 5.20
CA SER A 28 -20.03 25.25 4.59
C SER A 28 -20.56 26.35 3.65
N GLU A 29 -21.73 26.15 3.05
CA GLU A 29 -22.47 27.16 2.28
C GLU A 29 -23.02 28.25 3.20
N GLN A 30 -23.67 27.86 4.31
CA GLN A 30 -24.16 28.79 5.33
C GLN A 30 -23.03 29.64 5.93
N LEU A 31 -21.87 29.03 6.18
CA LEU A 31 -20.69 29.70 6.71
C LEU A 31 -19.87 30.46 5.65
N GLN A 32 -20.26 30.39 4.38
CA GLN A 32 -19.52 30.95 3.24
C GLN A 32 -18.03 30.56 3.23
N ASN A 33 -17.71 29.34 3.69
CA ASN A 33 -16.35 28.88 3.85
C ASN A 33 -15.92 28.03 2.64
N GLN A 34 -15.20 28.66 1.72
CA GLN A 34 -14.78 28.04 0.46
C GLN A 34 -13.83 26.83 0.65
N THR A 35 -13.01 26.83 1.71
CA THR A 35 -12.12 25.70 2.03
C THR A 35 -12.93 24.47 2.44
N LEU A 36 -13.91 24.64 3.34
CA LEU A 36 -14.78 23.56 3.78
C LEU A 36 -15.66 23.04 2.63
N GLN A 37 -16.18 23.95 1.79
CA GLN A 37 -16.93 23.59 0.58
C GLN A 37 -16.07 22.72 -0.36
N THR A 38 -14.82 23.13 -0.59
CA THR A 38 -13.89 22.39 -1.45
C THR A 38 -13.59 21.01 -0.87
N GLN A 39 -13.32 20.92 0.44
CA GLN A 39 -13.06 19.63 1.10
C GLN A 39 -14.27 18.70 1.07
N ALA A 40 -15.47 19.21 1.32
CA ALA A 40 -16.71 18.44 1.22
C ALA A 40 -16.98 17.95 -0.22
N ALA A 41 -16.72 18.79 -1.22
CA ALA A 41 -16.82 18.39 -2.62
C ALA A 41 -15.81 17.31 -2.99
N LEU A 42 -14.56 17.41 -2.54
CA LEU A 42 -13.51 16.42 -2.81
C LEU A 42 -13.83 15.04 -2.22
N ILE A 43 -14.41 14.97 -1.02
CA ILE A 43 -14.83 13.67 -0.46
C ILE A 43 -16.01 13.07 -1.23
N LEU A 44 -16.98 13.88 -1.67
CA LEU A 44 -18.08 13.43 -2.55
C LEU A 44 -17.56 12.89 -3.89
N ILE A 45 -16.53 13.52 -4.45
CA ILE A 45 -15.87 13.04 -5.68
C ILE A 45 -15.20 11.68 -5.42
N ARG A 46 -14.49 11.50 -4.30
CA ARG A 46 -13.92 10.19 -3.92
C ARG A 46 -14.99 9.12 -3.74
N ILE A 47 -16.14 9.46 -3.14
CA ILE A 47 -17.28 8.54 -3.00
C ILE A 47 -17.85 8.15 -4.37
N ALA A 48 -18.04 9.11 -5.28
CA ALA A 48 -18.50 8.82 -6.63
C ALA A 48 -17.52 7.90 -7.39
N TYR A 49 -16.22 8.14 -7.24
CA TYR A 49 -15.19 7.25 -7.79
C TYR A 49 -15.26 5.85 -7.19
N ALA A 50 -15.40 5.76 -5.87
CA ALA A 50 -15.56 4.51 -5.12
C ALA A 50 -16.79 3.67 -5.55
N ARG A 51 -17.80 4.31 -6.16
CA ARG A 51 -19.00 3.69 -6.75
C ARG A 51 -18.89 3.46 -8.26
N ASP A 52 -17.69 3.64 -8.85
CA ASP A 52 -17.42 3.55 -10.30
C ASP A 52 -18.23 4.55 -11.15
N GLN A 53 -18.64 5.69 -10.57
CA GLN A 53 -19.43 6.72 -11.25
C GLN A 53 -18.53 7.74 -11.96
N LYS A 54 -17.75 7.28 -12.95
CA LYS A 54 -16.71 8.10 -13.64
C LYS A 54 -17.25 9.40 -14.24
N SER A 55 -18.44 9.37 -14.85
CA SER A 55 -19.08 10.57 -15.41
C SER A 55 -19.39 11.62 -14.33
N GLN A 56 -19.86 11.18 -13.16
CA GLN A 56 -20.15 12.09 -12.04
C GLN A 56 -18.86 12.70 -11.47
N VAL A 57 -17.79 11.92 -11.37
CA VAL A 57 -16.46 12.40 -10.94
C VAL A 57 -16.00 13.56 -11.82
N GLN A 58 -16.03 13.37 -13.14
CA GLN A 58 -15.62 14.40 -14.11
C GLN A 58 -16.51 15.65 -14.03
N GLN A 59 -17.83 15.49 -14.01
CA GLN A 59 -18.77 16.61 -13.90
C GLN A 59 -18.55 17.43 -12.62
N ARG A 60 -18.37 16.75 -11.48
CA ARG A 60 -18.13 17.40 -10.19
C ARG A 60 -16.80 18.16 -10.19
N LEU A 61 -15.73 17.57 -10.71
CA LEU A 61 -14.43 18.24 -10.84
C LEU A 61 -14.50 19.50 -11.71
N ILE A 62 -15.14 19.42 -12.88
CA ILE A 62 -15.32 20.57 -13.78
C ILE A 62 -16.13 21.67 -13.09
N SER A 63 -17.24 21.31 -12.45
CA SER A 63 -18.09 22.28 -11.74
C SER A 63 -17.38 22.96 -10.58
N LEU A 64 -16.49 22.24 -9.88
CA LEU A 64 -15.73 22.78 -8.76
C LEU A 64 -14.62 23.71 -9.25
N LEU A 65 -13.88 23.33 -10.30
CA LEU A 65 -12.85 24.18 -10.91
C LEU A 65 -13.42 25.46 -11.50
N ALA A 66 -14.60 25.42 -12.11
CA ALA A 66 -15.25 26.60 -12.69
C ALA A 66 -15.60 27.68 -11.65
N ARG A 67 -15.76 27.30 -10.37
CA ARG A 67 -16.10 28.20 -9.26
C ARG A 67 -14.87 28.74 -8.53
N LEU A 68 -13.71 28.14 -8.73
CA LEU A 68 -12.48 28.50 -8.03
C LEU A 68 -11.62 29.40 -8.92
N PRO A 69 -11.10 30.53 -8.41
CA PRO A 69 -10.19 31.36 -9.16
C PRO A 69 -8.95 30.55 -9.57
N ASP A 70 -8.48 30.76 -10.80
CA ASP A 70 -7.25 30.13 -11.25
C ASP A 70 -6.07 30.61 -10.39
N GLN A 71 -5.06 29.74 -10.22
CA GLN A 71 -3.84 30.02 -9.42
C GLN A 71 -4.01 30.11 -7.89
N GLN A 72 -5.19 29.81 -7.33
CA GLN A 72 -5.38 29.70 -5.88
C GLN A 72 -5.03 28.30 -5.34
N PRO A 73 -4.64 28.17 -4.05
CA PRO A 73 -4.32 26.87 -3.43
C PRO A 73 -5.44 25.83 -3.57
N LEU A 74 -6.70 26.23 -3.39
CA LEU A 74 -7.85 25.33 -3.54
C LEU A 74 -8.01 24.82 -4.98
N SER A 75 -7.84 25.69 -5.99
CA SER A 75 -7.87 25.28 -7.40
C SER A 75 -6.74 24.29 -7.70
N TYR A 76 -5.56 24.52 -7.14
CA TYR A 76 -4.43 23.59 -7.27
C TYR A 76 -4.72 22.22 -6.65
N GLN A 77 -5.32 22.19 -5.45
CA GLN A 77 -5.73 20.95 -4.79
C GLN A 77 -6.69 20.13 -5.66
N VAL A 78 -7.68 20.78 -6.27
CA VAL A 78 -8.67 20.13 -7.14
C VAL A 78 -8.01 19.62 -8.42
N LYS A 79 -7.07 20.36 -9.01
CA LYS A 79 -6.28 19.90 -10.18
C LYS A 79 -5.45 18.66 -9.85
N LEU A 80 -4.78 18.61 -8.69
CA LEU A 80 -4.06 17.40 -8.26
C LEU A 80 -5.00 16.20 -8.10
N CYS A 81 -6.20 16.42 -7.56
CA CYS A 81 -7.21 15.38 -7.43
C CYS A 81 -7.67 14.86 -8.81
N GLN A 82 -7.90 15.76 -9.77
CA GLN A 82 -8.21 15.41 -11.16
C GLN A 82 -7.09 14.55 -11.79
N LEU A 83 -5.83 14.95 -11.63
CA LEU A 83 -4.68 14.19 -12.13
C LEU A 83 -4.56 12.82 -11.48
N HIS A 84 -4.87 12.72 -10.18
CA HIS A 84 -4.89 11.43 -9.49
C HIS A 84 -5.93 10.48 -10.10
N PHE A 85 -7.15 10.96 -10.36
CA PHE A 85 -8.16 10.12 -11.03
C PHE A 85 -7.76 9.76 -12.47
N LEU A 86 -7.15 10.69 -13.20
CA LEU A 86 -6.64 10.42 -14.55
C LEU A 86 -5.57 9.32 -14.55
N LEU A 87 -4.71 9.31 -13.53
CA LEU A 87 -3.70 8.27 -13.34
C LEU A 87 -4.33 6.91 -13.04
N LEU A 88 -5.41 6.87 -12.26
CA LEU A 88 -6.16 5.64 -12.00
C LEU A 88 -6.91 5.11 -13.24
N THR A 89 -7.21 5.99 -14.20
CA THR A 89 -7.75 5.61 -15.51
C THR A 89 -6.68 5.36 -16.58
N ASP A 90 -5.45 5.08 -16.17
CA ASP A 90 -4.32 4.62 -17.00
C ASP A 90 -3.84 5.59 -18.09
N ASN A 91 -3.74 6.88 -17.77
CA ASN A 91 -3.16 7.89 -18.66
C ASN A 91 -1.91 8.57 -18.05
N PRO A 92 -0.82 7.82 -17.77
CA PRO A 92 0.34 8.35 -17.05
C PRO A 92 1.08 9.46 -17.80
N THR A 93 1.15 9.41 -19.13
CA THR A 93 1.84 10.43 -19.95
C THR A 93 1.17 11.79 -19.86
N THR A 94 -0.16 11.83 -19.91
CA THR A 94 -0.94 13.08 -19.76
C THR A 94 -0.75 13.66 -18.36
N VAL A 95 -0.73 12.79 -17.34
CA VAL A 95 -0.49 13.21 -15.95
C VAL A 95 0.90 13.82 -15.80
N GLU A 96 1.94 13.21 -16.37
CA GLU A 96 3.31 13.75 -16.33
C GLU A 96 3.40 15.14 -16.96
N GLN A 97 2.84 15.31 -18.17
CA GLN A 97 2.83 16.57 -18.90
C GLN A 97 2.12 17.69 -18.12
N GLN A 98 1.01 17.38 -17.44
CA GLN A 98 0.24 18.35 -16.67
C GLN A 98 0.81 18.59 -15.27
N LEU A 99 1.51 17.61 -14.68
CA LEU A 99 2.14 17.73 -13.36
C LEU A 99 3.47 18.51 -13.41
N ALA A 100 4.22 18.44 -14.50
CA ALA A 100 5.48 19.17 -14.67
C ALA A 100 5.37 20.69 -14.44
N PRO A 101 4.46 21.45 -15.11
CA PRO A 101 4.32 22.89 -14.89
C PRO A 101 3.80 23.23 -13.48
N ILE A 102 2.96 22.35 -12.93
CA ILE A 102 2.42 22.42 -11.57
C ILE A 102 3.53 22.25 -10.51
N THR A 103 4.55 21.44 -10.81
CA THR A 103 5.71 21.20 -9.93
C THR A 103 6.75 22.30 -10.06
N ALA A 104 7.00 22.78 -11.28
CA ALA A 104 7.98 23.81 -11.58
C ALA A 104 7.58 25.21 -11.06
N ARG A 105 6.28 25.51 -10.99
CA ARG A 105 5.76 26.83 -10.57
C ARG A 105 5.71 27.05 -9.06
N ALA A 106 6.11 26.09 -8.23
CA ALA A 106 5.74 26.08 -6.82
C ALA A 106 6.12 27.35 -6.03
N PRO A 107 5.14 28.15 -5.55
CA PRO A 107 5.31 28.99 -4.38
C PRO A 107 5.02 28.16 -3.10
N ALA A 108 5.13 28.79 -1.94
CA ALA A 108 4.81 28.23 -0.61
C ALA A 108 3.36 27.71 -0.50
N VAL A 109 3.10 26.51 -1.01
CA VAL A 109 1.80 25.84 -0.89
C VAL A 109 1.62 25.24 0.51
N PRO A 110 0.39 25.18 1.04
CA PRO A 110 0.10 24.49 2.28
C PRO A 110 0.59 23.03 2.30
N VAL A 111 0.97 22.55 3.49
CA VAL A 111 1.53 21.21 3.70
C VAL A 111 0.66 20.10 3.12
N TYR A 112 -0.67 20.18 3.26
CA TYR A 112 -1.60 19.16 2.74
C TYR A 112 -1.60 19.08 1.20
N ILE A 113 -1.37 20.21 0.52
CA ILE A 113 -1.26 20.26 -0.94
C ILE A 113 0.08 19.65 -1.38
N GLN A 114 1.15 20.02 -0.68
CA GLN A 114 2.47 19.45 -0.94
C GLN A 114 2.46 17.93 -0.79
N GLU A 115 1.81 17.42 0.25
CA GLU A 115 1.64 15.99 0.51
C GLU A 115 0.91 15.28 -0.64
N GLN A 116 -0.22 15.82 -1.10
CA GLN A 116 -0.96 15.25 -2.22
C GLN A 116 -0.14 15.23 -3.52
N ARG A 117 0.63 16.29 -3.77
CA ARG A 117 1.53 16.37 -4.94
C ARG A 117 2.63 15.32 -4.88
N GLU A 118 3.30 15.20 -3.72
CA GLU A 118 4.39 14.25 -3.51
C GLU A 118 3.90 12.80 -3.64
N LEU A 119 2.71 12.49 -3.12
CA LEU A 119 2.07 11.19 -3.32
C LEU A 119 1.73 10.94 -4.79
N LEU A 120 1.12 11.91 -5.48
CA LEU A 120 0.78 11.77 -6.91
C LEU A 120 2.03 11.51 -7.77
N GLN A 121 3.14 12.21 -7.49
CA GLN A 121 4.41 11.98 -8.17
C GLN A 121 4.95 10.57 -7.90
N ALA A 122 4.87 10.09 -6.65
CA ALA A 122 5.26 8.73 -6.31
C ALA A 122 4.39 7.69 -7.04
N HIS A 123 3.07 7.86 -7.05
CA HIS A 123 2.15 7.02 -7.81
C HIS A 123 2.50 6.97 -9.30
N LEU A 124 2.79 8.13 -9.91
CA LEU A 124 3.15 8.22 -11.31
C LEU A 124 4.42 7.39 -11.61
N LEU A 125 5.47 7.52 -10.81
CA LEU A 125 6.71 6.76 -10.98
C LEU A 125 6.50 5.24 -10.83
N VAL A 126 5.59 4.84 -9.94
CA VAL A 126 5.22 3.42 -9.74
C VAL A 126 4.44 2.88 -10.95
N VAL A 127 3.53 3.67 -11.52
CA VAL A 127 2.78 3.28 -12.74
C VAL A 127 3.70 3.23 -13.96
N GLN A 128 4.70 4.12 -14.05
CA GLN A 128 5.71 4.14 -15.12
C GLN A 128 6.79 3.04 -14.98
N GLU A 129 6.69 2.16 -13.97
CA GLU A 129 7.69 1.12 -13.66
C GLU A 129 9.12 1.66 -13.46
N ASN A 130 9.25 2.96 -13.14
CA ASN A 130 10.54 3.57 -12.83
C ASN A 130 10.94 3.26 -11.38
N HIS A 131 11.25 1.99 -11.12
CA HIS A 131 11.48 1.45 -9.77
C HIS A 131 12.55 2.24 -9.01
N ARG A 132 13.65 2.61 -9.68
CA ARG A 132 14.76 3.35 -9.07
C ARG A 132 14.31 4.72 -8.54
N ALA A 133 13.63 5.50 -9.37
CA ALA A 133 13.15 6.81 -8.96
C ALA A 133 12.01 6.70 -7.94
N ALA A 134 11.10 5.72 -8.12
CA ALA A 134 10.01 5.46 -7.19
C ALA A 134 10.52 5.11 -5.80
N THR A 135 11.44 4.16 -5.66
CA THR A 135 12.02 3.77 -4.37
C THR A 135 12.72 4.94 -3.69
N ALA A 136 13.55 5.69 -4.43
CA ALA A 136 14.27 6.85 -3.87
C ALA A 136 13.30 7.92 -3.33
N LEU A 137 12.23 8.22 -4.09
CA LEU A 137 11.21 9.17 -3.66
C LEU A 137 10.43 8.64 -2.45
N LEU A 138 9.92 7.39 -2.52
CA LEU A 138 9.11 6.79 -1.46
C LEU A 138 9.87 6.68 -0.14
N SER A 139 11.16 6.31 -0.16
CA SER A 139 11.99 6.26 1.06
C SER A 139 12.12 7.64 1.71
N ARG A 140 12.40 8.69 0.92
CA ARG A 140 12.50 10.07 1.40
C ARG A 140 11.16 10.55 1.99
N LEU A 141 10.04 10.24 1.33
CA LEU A 141 8.71 10.60 1.83
C LEU A 141 8.36 9.83 3.10
N GLN A 142 8.72 8.55 3.20
CA GLN A 142 8.46 7.75 4.39
C GLN A 142 9.16 8.37 5.62
N GLU A 143 10.45 8.70 5.52
CA GLU A 143 11.20 9.35 6.61
C GLU A 143 10.56 10.68 7.03
N LYS A 144 10.21 11.52 6.05
CA LYS A 144 9.55 12.81 6.27
C LYS A 144 8.22 12.67 7.02
N TYR A 145 7.35 11.77 6.59
CA TYR A 145 5.98 11.68 7.12
C TYR A 145 5.89 10.83 8.40
N GLN A 146 6.82 9.90 8.59
CA GLN A 146 6.93 9.13 9.82
C GLN A 146 7.36 10.01 11.00
N ALA A 147 8.31 10.94 10.79
CA ALA A 147 8.73 11.89 11.81
C ALA A 147 7.62 12.88 12.23
N ASN A 148 6.68 13.17 11.33
CA ASN A 148 5.63 14.17 11.53
C ASN A 148 4.27 13.58 11.95
N GLY A 149 4.17 12.26 12.17
CA GLY A 149 2.94 11.62 12.66
C GLY A 149 1.81 11.47 11.63
N HIS A 150 2.10 11.53 10.32
CA HIS A 150 1.11 11.37 9.25
C HIS A 150 0.82 9.88 8.97
N GLY A 151 0.24 9.19 9.95
CA GLY A 151 0.09 7.72 9.95
C GLY A 151 -0.57 7.16 8.68
N ARG A 152 -1.69 7.74 8.23
CA ARG A 152 -2.40 7.29 7.01
C ARG A 152 -1.51 7.39 5.77
N THR A 153 -0.72 8.46 5.65
CA THR A 153 0.13 8.73 4.49
C THR A 153 1.34 7.81 4.47
N VAL A 154 1.91 7.52 5.64
CA VAL A 154 2.96 6.50 5.77
C VAL A 154 2.46 5.14 5.29
N LEU A 155 1.24 4.73 5.66
CA LEU A 155 0.65 3.47 5.20
C LEU A 155 0.45 3.46 3.68
N GLN A 156 0.01 4.58 3.09
CA GLN A 156 -0.12 4.70 1.64
C GLN A 156 1.23 4.61 0.92
N ILE A 157 2.28 5.23 1.46
CA ILE A 157 3.66 5.12 0.95
C ILE A 157 4.16 3.69 1.03
N GLN A 158 3.91 2.98 2.14
CA GLN A 158 4.27 1.57 2.30
C GLN A 158 3.55 0.67 1.29
N LEU A 159 2.28 0.94 1.00
CA LEU A 159 1.51 0.19 0.01
C LEU A 159 2.07 0.39 -1.41
N LEU A 160 2.46 1.62 -1.76
CA LEU A 160 3.19 1.90 -3.00
C LEU A 160 4.55 1.20 -3.06
N MET A 161 5.29 1.18 -1.95
CA MET A 161 6.56 0.48 -1.86
C MET A 161 6.37 -1.04 -2.07
N ALA A 162 5.32 -1.64 -1.51
CA ALA A 162 4.99 -3.05 -1.72
C ALA A 162 4.71 -3.35 -3.21
N ARG A 163 4.07 -2.43 -3.93
CA ARG A 163 3.84 -2.55 -5.38
C ARG A 163 5.16 -2.53 -6.17
N VAL A 164 6.11 -1.65 -5.83
CA VAL A 164 7.44 -1.64 -6.44
C VAL A 164 8.22 -2.93 -6.12
N GLN A 165 8.19 -3.38 -4.88
CA GLN A 165 8.85 -4.63 -4.49
C GLN A 165 8.28 -5.85 -5.20
N TYR A 166 6.97 -5.81 -5.52
CA TYR A 166 6.30 -6.86 -6.28
C TYR A 166 6.78 -6.92 -7.73
N SER A 167 6.89 -5.78 -8.41
CA SER A 167 7.43 -5.74 -9.78
C SER A 167 8.91 -6.17 -9.81
N GLU A 168 9.68 -5.88 -8.76
CA GLU A 168 11.05 -6.37 -8.56
C GLU A 168 11.14 -7.85 -8.12
N ARG A 169 10.01 -8.57 -7.98
CA ARG A 169 9.91 -9.97 -7.53
C ARG A 169 10.50 -10.23 -6.13
N ARG A 170 10.50 -9.24 -5.25
CA ARG A 170 11.02 -9.33 -3.87
C ARG A 170 9.95 -9.83 -2.89
N SER A 171 9.48 -11.06 -3.08
CA SER A 171 8.32 -11.61 -2.35
C SER A 171 8.44 -11.54 -0.82
N LEU A 172 9.65 -11.68 -0.24
CA LEU A 172 9.83 -11.56 1.21
C LEU A 172 9.52 -10.13 1.72
N GLN A 173 10.03 -9.11 1.02
CA GLN A 173 9.84 -7.71 1.40
C GLN A 173 8.38 -7.30 1.23
N VAL A 174 7.78 -7.68 0.10
CA VAL A 174 6.33 -7.47 -0.16
C VAL A 174 5.51 -7.99 1.01
N ARG A 175 5.76 -9.23 1.44
CA ARG A 175 5.03 -9.84 2.54
C ARG A 175 5.20 -9.08 3.85
N GLN A 176 6.44 -8.74 4.20
CA GLN A 176 6.73 -8.01 5.43
C GLN A 176 6.03 -6.65 5.44
N THR A 177 6.15 -5.90 4.34
CA THR A 177 5.51 -4.59 4.21
C THR A 177 3.99 -4.70 4.31
N LEU A 178 3.37 -5.63 3.59
CA LEU A 178 1.91 -5.82 3.64
C LEU A 178 1.43 -6.28 5.03
N GLN A 179 2.16 -7.17 5.70
CA GLN A 179 1.85 -7.58 7.08
C GLN A 179 1.90 -6.40 8.04
N THR A 180 2.93 -5.56 7.95
CA THR A 180 3.03 -4.33 8.75
C THR A 180 1.84 -3.40 8.52
N ILE A 181 1.45 -3.17 7.26
CA ILE A 181 0.29 -2.33 6.94
C ILE A 181 -0.97 -2.93 7.57
N LEU A 182 -1.22 -4.23 7.40
CA LEU A 182 -2.41 -4.88 7.96
C LEU A 182 -2.46 -4.79 9.50
N ILE A 183 -1.33 -4.97 10.18
CA ILE A 183 -1.25 -4.81 11.65
C ILE A 183 -1.61 -3.39 12.06
N HIS A 184 -1.18 -2.38 11.32
CA HIS A 184 -1.48 -0.98 11.61
C HIS A 184 -2.87 -0.51 11.17
N THR A 185 -3.63 -1.33 10.44
CA THR A 185 -4.95 -0.92 9.94
C THR A 185 -6.08 -1.80 10.46
N HIS A 186 -5.79 -2.97 11.05
CA HIS A 186 -6.82 -3.88 11.52
C HIS A 186 -7.65 -3.31 12.69
N THR A 187 -7.01 -2.55 13.59
CA THR A 187 -7.67 -1.88 14.72
C THR A 187 -8.58 -0.76 14.27
N GLU A 188 -8.14 0.01 13.28
CA GLU A 188 -8.85 1.14 12.71
C GLU A 188 -9.86 0.70 11.66
N GLY A 189 -9.75 -0.50 11.10
CA GLY A 189 -10.67 -1.05 10.10
C GLY A 189 -10.62 -0.35 8.75
N TYR A 190 -9.47 0.22 8.36
CA TYR A 190 -9.36 0.96 7.09
C TYR A 190 -9.46 0.03 5.88
N LEU A 191 -10.49 0.18 5.07
CA LEU A 191 -10.70 -0.59 3.84
C LEU A 191 -10.31 0.24 2.61
N ARG A 192 -10.68 1.52 2.54
CA ARG A 192 -10.42 2.35 1.36
C ARG A 192 -8.94 2.62 1.09
N LEU A 193 -8.09 2.54 2.11
CA LEU A 193 -6.64 2.55 1.91
C LEU A 193 -6.20 1.52 0.85
N PHE A 194 -6.80 0.32 0.87
CA PHE A 194 -6.50 -0.75 -0.07
C PHE A 194 -7.38 -0.69 -1.32
N LEU A 195 -8.69 -0.49 -1.14
CA LEU A 195 -9.65 -0.50 -2.26
C LEU A 195 -9.32 0.59 -3.30
N ASP A 196 -8.87 1.76 -2.87
CA ASP A 196 -8.52 2.87 -3.76
C ASP A 196 -7.26 2.58 -4.59
N GLN A 197 -6.46 1.57 -4.25
CA GLN A 197 -5.33 1.10 -5.07
C GLN A 197 -5.75 0.13 -6.19
N GLY A 198 -7.01 -0.31 -6.20
CA GLY A 198 -7.55 -1.19 -7.24
C GLY A 198 -7.00 -2.62 -7.23
N GLU A 199 -7.07 -3.27 -8.39
CA GLU A 199 -6.83 -4.72 -8.54
C GLU A 199 -5.43 -5.16 -8.08
N ILE A 200 -4.41 -4.31 -8.25
CA ILE A 200 -3.05 -4.64 -7.85
C ILE A 200 -2.94 -4.88 -6.34
N ALA A 201 -3.66 -4.09 -5.52
CA ALA A 201 -3.67 -4.30 -4.08
C ALA A 201 -4.42 -5.57 -3.71
N ALA A 202 -5.52 -5.88 -4.39
CA ALA A 202 -6.23 -7.14 -4.17
C ALA A 202 -5.34 -8.35 -4.48
N LEU A 203 -4.60 -8.32 -5.60
CA LEU A 203 -3.62 -9.35 -5.97
C LEU A 203 -2.55 -9.51 -4.89
N LEU A 204 -1.93 -8.41 -4.46
CA LEU A 204 -0.92 -8.39 -3.41
C LEU A 204 -1.44 -8.99 -2.08
N LEU A 205 -2.61 -8.55 -1.64
CA LEU A 205 -3.24 -8.99 -0.39
C LEU A 205 -3.67 -10.46 -0.46
N SER A 206 -4.17 -10.93 -1.61
CA SER A 206 -4.59 -12.33 -1.78
C SER A 206 -3.42 -13.31 -1.54
N SER A 207 -2.19 -12.87 -1.86
CA SER A 207 -1.00 -13.69 -1.65
C SER A 207 -0.67 -13.98 -0.18
N LEU A 208 -1.20 -13.17 0.75
CA LEU A 208 -0.98 -13.33 2.19
C LEU A 208 -1.97 -14.27 2.86
N GLN A 209 -3.08 -14.66 2.22
CA GLN A 209 -4.15 -15.43 2.86
C GLN A 209 -3.64 -16.71 3.55
N ARG A 210 -2.71 -17.42 2.92
CA ARG A 210 -2.15 -18.69 3.45
C ARG A 210 -1.02 -18.50 4.47
N GLN A 211 -0.68 -17.26 4.81
CA GLN A 211 0.52 -16.90 5.58
C GLN A 211 0.22 -16.08 6.83
N ILE A 212 -1.04 -15.72 7.05
CA ILE A 212 -1.50 -15.04 8.27
C ILE A 212 -2.14 -16.08 9.19
N TYR A 213 -1.51 -16.31 10.34
CA TYR A 213 -1.98 -17.27 11.34
C TYR A 213 -2.83 -16.61 12.45
N GLU A 214 -2.71 -15.30 12.62
CA GLU A 214 -3.47 -14.56 13.63
C GLU A 214 -4.95 -14.42 13.20
N PRO A 215 -5.92 -14.94 13.98
CA PRO A 215 -7.32 -14.99 13.54
C PRO A 215 -7.97 -13.63 13.29
N ALA A 216 -7.63 -12.61 14.10
CA ALA A 216 -8.15 -11.25 13.94
C ALA A 216 -7.68 -10.62 12.64
N LEU A 217 -6.38 -10.72 12.37
CA LEU A 217 -5.75 -10.22 11.14
C LEU A 217 -6.24 -10.97 9.90
N ALA A 218 -6.42 -12.28 9.99
CA ALA A 218 -6.97 -13.10 8.91
C ALA A 218 -8.41 -12.69 8.55
N ARG A 219 -9.26 -12.45 9.56
CA ARG A 219 -10.64 -11.98 9.36
C ARG A 219 -10.69 -10.59 8.72
N TYR A 220 -9.79 -9.70 9.15
CA TYR A 220 -9.67 -8.37 8.57
C TYR A 220 -9.14 -8.42 7.12
N LEU A 221 -8.12 -9.23 6.82
CA LEU A 221 -7.68 -9.46 5.45
C LEU A 221 -8.83 -10.01 4.57
N GLN A 222 -9.61 -10.94 5.12
CA GLN A 222 -10.77 -11.48 4.42
C GLN A 222 -11.84 -10.41 4.15
N SER A 223 -12.13 -9.53 5.11
CA SER A 223 -13.10 -8.44 4.89
C SER A 223 -12.62 -7.44 3.85
N VAL A 224 -11.32 -7.10 3.84
CA VAL A 224 -10.71 -6.27 2.78
C VAL A 224 -10.86 -6.93 1.42
N LEU A 225 -10.52 -8.21 1.30
CA LEU A 225 -10.61 -8.94 0.02
C LEU A 225 -12.05 -9.12 -0.45
N GLN A 226 -13.01 -9.34 0.45
CA GLN A 226 -14.43 -9.37 0.12
C GLN A 226 -14.94 -8.02 -0.39
N ALA A 227 -14.45 -6.92 0.17
CA ALA A 227 -14.84 -5.57 -0.24
C ALA A 227 -14.36 -5.20 -1.67
N PHE A 228 -13.35 -5.89 -2.22
CA PHE A 228 -12.99 -5.79 -3.64
C PHE A 228 -14.02 -6.45 -4.57
N GLY A 229 -14.90 -7.31 -4.05
CA GLY A 229 -15.82 -8.12 -4.84
C GLY A 229 -15.14 -9.29 -5.55
N PRO A 230 -15.84 -9.98 -6.47
CA PRO A 230 -15.24 -11.04 -7.26
C PRO A 230 -14.12 -10.47 -8.15
N LEU A 231 -12.88 -10.91 -7.91
CA LEU A 231 -11.73 -10.52 -8.71
C LEU A 231 -11.95 -10.95 -10.16
N ARG A 232 -11.85 -10.01 -11.11
CA ARG A 232 -11.95 -10.29 -12.55
C ARG A 232 -10.74 -11.08 -13.05
N THR A 233 -9.65 -11.07 -12.30
CA THR A 233 -8.41 -11.79 -12.58
C THR A 233 -8.13 -12.77 -11.44
N THR A 234 -8.15 -14.07 -11.75
CA THR A 234 -7.56 -15.08 -10.86
C THR A 234 -6.04 -14.82 -10.82
N PRO A 235 -5.42 -14.66 -9.63
CA PRO A 235 -4.01 -14.36 -9.55
C PRO A 235 -3.20 -15.47 -10.22
N ALA A 236 -2.25 -15.12 -11.08
CA ALA A 236 -1.09 -15.97 -11.27
C ALA A 236 -0.42 -16.10 -9.90
N PRO A 237 -0.12 -17.32 -9.41
CA PRO A 237 0.57 -17.49 -8.14
C PRO A 237 1.83 -16.64 -8.15
N LEU A 238 2.04 -15.82 -7.11
CA LEU A 238 3.36 -15.28 -6.83
C LEU A 238 4.38 -16.43 -6.94
N PRO A 239 5.53 -16.25 -7.61
CA PRO A 239 6.57 -17.27 -7.56
C PRO A 239 6.89 -17.54 -6.10
N ASP A 240 6.52 -18.75 -5.69
CA ASP A 240 6.44 -19.19 -4.30
C ASP A 240 7.87 -19.37 -3.78
N THR A 241 8.49 -18.27 -3.36
CA THR A 241 9.81 -18.29 -2.70
C THR A 241 9.69 -18.45 -1.19
N SER A 242 8.47 -18.36 -0.65
CA SER A 242 8.11 -18.85 0.69
C SER A 242 7.74 -20.32 0.63
N GLN A 243 8.65 -21.18 0.14
CA GLN A 243 8.46 -22.60 0.40
C GLN A 243 8.64 -22.80 1.90
N THR A 244 7.56 -23.16 2.59
CA THR A 244 7.63 -23.78 3.91
C THR A 244 8.73 -24.83 3.89
N LEU A 245 9.61 -24.82 4.89
CA LEU A 245 10.67 -25.82 4.99
C LEU A 245 10.03 -27.21 4.98
N SER A 246 10.53 -28.09 4.11
CA SER A 246 10.11 -29.48 4.11
C SER A 246 10.44 -30.14 5.46
N PRO A 247 9.79 -31.26 5.83
CA PRO A 247 10.11 -31.97 7.07
C PRO A 247 11.60 -32.33 7.20
N GLN A 248 12.27 -32.62 6.09
CA GLN A 248 13.72 -32.88 6.05
C GLN A 248 14.54 -31.60 6.27
N GLU A 249 14.15 -30.49 5.66
CA GLU A 249 14.81 -29.19 5.85
C GLU A 249 14.63 -28.68 7.28
N GLN A 250 13.48 -28.91 7.91
CA GLN A 250 13.26 -28.60 9.33
C GLN A 250 14.15 -29.43 10.26
N ARG A 251 14.40 -30.70 9.90
CA ARG A 251 15.30 -31.57 10.67
C ARG A 251 16.75 -31.11 10.56
N VAL A 252 17.21 -30.79 9.34
CA VAL A 252 18.53 -30.18 9.11
C VAL A 252 18.65 -28.84 9.84
N LEU A 253 17.62 -28.00 9.81
CA LEU A 253 17.61 -26.71 10.49
C LEU A 253 17.77 -26.86 12.01
N ARG A 254 17.06 -27.80 12.64
CA ARG A 254 17.20 -28.06 14.08
C ARG A 254 18.63 -28.45 14.46
N LEU A 255 19.27 -29.29 13.66
CA LEU A 255 20.65 -29.71 13.91
C LEU A 255 21.67 -28.57 13.66
N LEU A 256 21.41 -27.69 12.67
CA LEU A 256 22.20 -26.47 12.49
C LEU A 256 22.10 -25.51 13.68
N MET A 257 20.94 -25.47 14.34
CA MET A 257 20.70 -24.63 15.53
C MET A 257 21.28 -25.23 16.81
N ALA A 258 21.48 -26.54 16.86
CA ALA A 258 22.26 -27.21 17.91
C ALA A 258 23.79 -27.10 17.67
N ASP A 259 24.23 -26.21 16.77
CA ASP A 259 25.63 -25.95 16.43
C ASP A 259 26.44 -27.12 15.84
N LEU A 260 25.78 -28.17 15.35
CA LEU A 260 26.46 -29.27 14.65
C LEU A 260 27.11 -28.80 13.34
N SER A 261 28.23 -29.42 12.99
CA SER A 261 28.91 -29.26 11.71
C SER A 261 28.25 -30.10 10.60
N TYR A 262 28.46 -29.73 9.33
CA TYR A 262 27.86 -30.48 8.21
C TYR A 262 28.22 -31.98 8.20
N PRO A 263 29.45 -32.42 8.56
CA PRO A 263 29.77 -33.83 8.70
C PRO A 263 29.05 -34.55 9.84
N GLU A 264 28.71 -33.85 10.92
CA GLU A 264 27.94 -34.43 12.04
C GLU A 264 26.46 -34.55 11.68
N ILE A 265 25.90 -33.53 11.02
CA ILE A 265 24.53 -33.57 10.48
C ILE A 265 24.38 -34.71 9.46
N ALA A 266 25.39 -34.92 8.62
CA ALA A 266 25.42 -35.99 7.64
C ALA A 266 25.37 -37.38 8.32
N ARG A 267 26.12 -37.56 9.42
CA ARG A 267 26.11 -38.79 10.22
C ARG A 267 24.77 -39.00 10.91
N GLU A 268 24.24 -37.97 11.56
CA GLU A 268 22.96 -38.02 12.29
C GLU A 268 21.77 -38.35 11.39
N LEU A 269 21.79 -37.86 10.16
CA LEU A 269 20.71 -38.08 9.18
C LEU A 269 20.97 -39.25 8.23
N ILE A 270 22.13 -39.93 8.35
CA ILE A 270 22.55 -41.03 7.47
C ILE A 270 22.48 -40.61 5.99
N VAL A 271 23.11 -39.48 5.66
CA VAL A 271 23.18 -38.93 4.29
C VAL A 271 24.59 -38.43 3.98
N THR A 272 24.87 -38.11 2.72
CA THR A 272 26.16 -37.52 2.33
C THR A 272 26.28 -36.05 2.78
N ILE A 273 27.51 -35.58 2.98
CA ILE A 273 27.80 -34.16 3.25
C ILE A 273 27.28 -33.25 2.14
N ASN A 274 27.30 -33.71 0.88
CA ASN A 274 26.78 -32.94 -0.26
C ASN A 274 25.27 -32.78 -0.19
N THR A 275 24.55 -33.81 0.26
CA THR A 275 23.10 -33.72 0.53
C THR A 275 22.83 -32.64 1.58
N VAL A 276 23.59 -32.64 2.69
CA VAL A 276 23.46 -31.60 3.73
C VAL A 276 23.73 -30.20 3.16
N LYS A 277 24.80 -30.00 2.39
CA LYS A 277 25.12 -28.71 1.76
C LYS A 277 24.00 -28.21 0.85
N THR A 278 23.41 -29.10 0.04
CA THR A 278 22.28 -28.77 -0.83
C THR A 278 21.05 -28.37 -0.02
N GLN A 279 20.73 -29.12 1.04
CA GLN A 279 19.60 -28.80 1.91
C GLN A 279 19.82 -27.48 2.66
N VAL A 280 21.04 -27.19 3.15
CA VAL A 280 21.38 -25.90 3.78
C VAL A 280 21.22 -24.74 2.81
N ARG A 281 21.69 -24.87 1.57
CA ARG A 281 21.48 -23.84 0.53
C ARG A 281 20.01 -23.61 0.23
N SER A 282 19.22 -24.69 0.19
CA SER A 282 17.76 -24.59 0.04
C SER A 282 17.12 -23.86 1.22
N ILE A 283 17.48 -24.20 2.46
CA ILE A 283 17.03 -23.54 3.68
C ILE A 283 17.37 -22.05 3.66
N TYR A 284 18.61 -21.69 3.34
CA TYR A 284 19.06 -20.29 3.27
C TYR A 284 18.28 -19.49 2.22
N ARG A 285 18.10 -20.07 1.03
CA ARG A 285 17.27 -19.48 -0.03
C ARG A 285 15.81 -19.31 0.41
N LYS A 286 15.21 -20.30 1.08
CA LYS A 286 13.82 -20.26 1.56
C LYS A 286 13.60 -19.28 2.72
N LEU A 287 14.60 -19.13 3.58
CA LEU A 287 14.57 -18.19 4.71
C LEU A 287 15.03 -16.77 4.32
N GLY A 288 15.60 -16.59 3.13
CA GLY A 288 16.08 -15.30 2.63
C GLY A 288 17.34 -14.81 3.35
N ILE A 289 18.23 -15.73 3.72
CA ILE A 289 19.46 -15.46 4.46
C ILE A 289 20.67 -15.97 3.69
N HIS A 290 21.86 -15.45 4.00
CA HIS A 290 23.09 -15.76 3.27
C HIS A 290 24.17 -16.38 4.15
N SER A 291 23.97 -16.42 5.48
CA SER A 291 24.97 -16.96 6.41
C SER A 291 24.35 -17.69 7.61
N ARG A 292 25.14 -18.58 8.23
CA ARG A 292 24.77 -19.25 9.49
C ARG A 292 24.58 -18.25 10.64
N ARG A 293 25.34 -17.15 10.63
CA ARG A 293 25.21 -16.07 11.61
C ARG A 293 23.87 -15.35 11.47
N GLU A 294 23.47 -15.03 10.23
CA GLU A 294 22.14 -14.49 9.94
C GLU A 294 21.02 -15.47 10.30
N LEU A 295 21.23 -16.78 10.13
CA LEU A 295 20.26 -17.79 10.53
C LEU A 295 19.94 -17.70 12.02
N GLN A 296 20.97 -17.67 12.88
CA GLN A 296 20.83 -17.56 14.33
C GLN A 296 20.11 -16.27 14.73
N THR A 297 20.51 -15.12 14.16
CA THR A 297 19.87 -13.82 14.44
C THR A 297 18.41 -13.77 13.97
N THR A 298 18.10 -14.35 12.81
CA THR A 298 16.76 -14.35 12.23
C THR A 298 15.79 -15.23 13.03
N ILE A 299 16.26 -16.40 13.51
CA ILE A 299 15.44 -17.31 14.31
C ILE A 299 15.15 -16.71 15.70
N GLN A 300 16.14 -16.05 16.31
CA GLN A 300 15.97 -15.38 17.60
C GLN A 300 14.94 -14.23 17.53
N ARG A 301 14.84 -13.54 16.38
CA ARG A 301 13.83 -12.50 16.13
C ARG A 301 12.43 -13.04 15.80
N ARG A 302 12.33 -14.22 15.18
CA ARG A 302 11.05 -14.77 14.70
C ARG A 302 10.36 -15.74 15.66
N ARG A 303 10.96 -16.11 16.80
CA ARG A 303 10.45 -17.13 17.75
C ARG A 303 9.84 -18.33 17.02
N LEU A 304 10.58 -18.86 16.04
CA LEU A 304 10.17 -20.08 15.33
C LEU A 304 10.59 -21.29 16.16
N PHE A 305 9.94 -21.50 17.31
CA PHE A 305 9.66 -22.77 17.99
C PHE A 305 8.71 -22.48 19.15
#